data_AF-A0AA43CN40-F1
#
_entry.id   AF-A0AA43CN40-F1
#
_cell.length_a   1.000
_cell.length_b   1.000
_cell.length_c   1.000
_cell.angle_alpha   90.00
_cell.angle_beta   90.00
_cell.angle_gamma   90.00
#
_symmetry.space_group_name_H-M   'P 1'
#
loop_
_entity.id
_entity.type
_entity.pdbx_description
1 polymer ?
#
loop_
_entity_poly.entity_id
_entity_poly.type
_entity_poly.pdbx_seq_one_letter_code
_entity_poly.pdbx_strand_id
1 'polypeptide(L)'
;MAKKKPPDIEKLQARLERSPAYKVAYYDKGFISEDYSRPVRLQMELMKPEILLQDQKIKSTLVVFGGTRIVEPKDAKAGVKTAEARLRRKPSDGTLKRKLHIAKNILAKSRFYDEAREFGRLVSEENRPNHENEYVIVTGGGPGVMEAANRGAFDVGAKTVGMNITLPEEQEPNPYITPELCFKFHYFAIRKMHFMLRAKALVAFPGGYGTLDELFEALTLVQTEKVAPLPIVLFGEEYWRSLIDFEFLVRQGTIAPEDIELFVYADKAVDAWNYIKAFYNVPNGDV
;
A
#
# COMPACT_ATOMS: atom_id res chain seq x y z
N MET A 1 -22.80 47.17 -54.68
CA MET A 1 -22.38 46.42 -53.47
C MET A 1 -23.22 45.15 -53.37
N ALA A 2 -22.63 43.96 -53.46
CA ALA A 2 -23.38 42.70 -53.39
C ALA A 2 -23.96 42.49 -51.98
N LYS A 3 -25.27 42.25 -51.86
CA LYS A 3 -25.94 41.92 -50.58
C LYS A 3 -25.45 40.56 -50.10
N LYS A 4 -24.73 40.51 -48.97
CA LYS A 4 -24.34 39.25 -48.32
C LYS A 4 -25.59 38.43 -47.99
N LYS A 5 -25.58 37.15 -48.37
CA LYS A 5 -26.62 36.18 -48.00
C LYS A 5 -26.72 36.08 -46.46
N PRO A 6 -27.93 36.02 -45.87
CA PRO A 6 -28.06 35.90 -44.41
C PRO A 6 -27.37 34.64 -43.90
N PRO A 7 -26.77 34.70 -42.68
CA PRO A 7 -26.07 33.57 -42.11
C PRO A 7 -27.04 32.42 -41.78
N ASP A 8 -26.55 31.20 -41.96
CA ASP A 8 -27.24 29.96 -41.60
C ASP A 8 -27.23 29.79 -40.07
N ILE A 9 -28.38 30.03 -39.43
CA ILE A 9 -28.52 30.02 -37.98
C ILE A 9 -28.31 28.63 -37.39
N GLU A 10 -28.80 27.58 -38.05
CA GLU A 10 -28.68 26.19 -37.59
C GLU A 10 -27.20 25.79 -37.55
N LYS A 11 -26.43 26.16 -38.59
CA LYS A 11 -24.98 25.95 -38.62
C LYS A 11 -24.25 26.75 -37.55
N LEU A 12 -24.71 27.96 -37.23
CA LEU A 12 -24.13 28.77 -36.15
C LEU A 12 -24.41 28.17 -34.77
N GLN A 13 -25.62 27.67 -34.53
CA GLN A 13 -26.01 27.00 -33.28
C GLN A 13 -25.24 25.69 -33.09
N ALA A 14 -25.18 24.84 -34.12
CA ALA A 14 -24.41 23.60 -34.07
C ALA A 14 -22.91 23.83 -33.78
N ARG A 15 -22.36 24.98 -34.21
CA ARG A 15 -20.99 25.39 -33.89
C ARG A 15 -20.83 25.75 -32.40
N LEU A 16 -21.83 26.39 -31.80
CA LEU A 16 -21.82 26.70 -30.36
C LEU A 16 -21.94 25.43 -29.53
N GLU A 17 -22.84 24.52 -29.89
CA GLU A 17 -23.05 23.25 -29.17
C GLU A 17 -21.82 22.33 -29.18
N ARG A 18 -21.02 22.38 -30.24
CA ARG A 18 -19.75 21.63 -30.34
C ARG A 18 -18.58 22.34 -29.64
N SER A 19 -18.75 23.60 -29.26
CA SER A 19 -17.69 24.37 -28.61
C SER A 19 -17.37 23.79 -27.24
N PRO A 20 -16.09 23.58 -26.88
CA PRO A 20 -15.70 23.23 -25.52
C PRO A 20 -16.23 24.22 -24.47
N ALA A 21 -16.33 25.51 -24.82
CA ALA A 21 -16.82 26.55 -23.92
C ALA A 21 -18.32 26.43 -23.57
N TYR A 22 -19.09 25.67 -24.34
CA TYR A 22 -20.52 25.42 -24.09
C TYR A 22 -20.76 24.08 -23.36
N LYS A 23 -19.71 23.43 -22.87
CA LYS A 23 -19.83 22.25 -22.01
C LYS A 23 -19.83 22.66 -20.55
N VAL A 24 -20.65 21.98 -19.75
CA VAL A 24 -20.63 22.11 -18.29
C VAL A 24 -19.32 21.52 -17.76
N ALA A 25 -18.54 22.31 -17.02
CA ALA A 25 -17.15 21.98 -16.67
C ALA A 25 -16.98 20.62 -15.98
N TYR A 26 -17.85 20.25 -15.03
CA TYR A 26 -17.75 18.98 -14.31
C TYR A 26 -18.23 17.76 -15.12
N TYR A 27 -18.85 17.97 -16.29
CA TYR A 27 -19.14 16.91 -17.27
C TYR A 27 -18.10 16.87 -18.41
N ASP A 28 -17.22 17.87 -18.51
CA ASP A 28 -16.20 17.93 -19.55
C ASP A 28 -14.93 17.17 -19.12
N LYS A 29 -14.86 15.89 -19.51
CA LYS A 29 -13.69 15.03 -19.25
C LYS A 29 -12.39 15.61 -19.83
N GLY A 30 -12.46 16.32 -20.95
CA GLY A 30 -11.29 16.97 -21.55
C GLY A 30 -10.74 18.01 -20.57
N PHE A 31 -11.58 18.96 -20.17
CA PHE A 31 -11.24 20.01 -19.20
C PHE A 31 -10.70 19.43 -17.88
N ILE A 32 -11.33 18.40 -17.31
CA ILE A 32 -10.92 17.80 -16.03
C ILE A 32 -9.55 17.10 -16.13
N SER A 33 -9.24 16.51 -17.28
CA SER A 33 -8.01 15.73 -17.47
C SER A 33 -6.76 16.59 -17.71
N GLU A 34 -6.95 17.86 -18.08
CA GLU A 34 -5.86 18.81 -18.32
C GLU A 34 -5.06 19.16 -17.05
N ASP A 35 -3.86 19.69 -17.25
CA ASP A 35 -2.92 20.03 -16.17
C ASP A 35 -3.43 21.13 -15.24
N TYR A 36 -4.15 22.13 -15.75
CA TYR A 36 -4.73 23.19 -14.93
C TYR A 36 -5.82 22.68 -13.96
N SER A 37 -6.45 21.54 -14.27
CA SER A 37 -7.46 20.88 -13.42
C SER A 37 -6.83 19.92 -12.40
N ARG A 38 -5.50 19.79 -12.37
CA ARG A 38 -4.77 18.94 -11.41
C ARG A 38 -5.12 19.25 -9.94
N PRO A 39 -5.24 20.51 -9.47
CA PRO A 39 -5.61 20.78 -8.09
C PRO A 39 -6.97 20.17 -7.70
N VAL A 40 -7.95 20.21 -8.61
CA VAL A 40 -9.28 19.62 -8.41
C VAL A 40 -9.17 18.10 -8.35
N ARG A 41 -8.39 17.48 -9.24
CA ARG A 41 -8.15 16.02 -9.21
C ARG A 41 -7.47 15.56 -7.91
N LEU A 42 -6.48 16.30 -7.43
CA LEU A 42 -5.84 16.04 -6.14
C LEU A 42 -6.85 16.12 -4.99
N GLN A 43 -7.70 17.15 -4.97
CA GLN A 43 -8.77 17.29 -3.99
C GLN A 43 -9.75 16.10 -4.03
N MET A 44 -10.13 15.66 -5.23
CA MET A 44 -11.01 14.49 -5.38
C MET A 44 -10.37 13.19 -4.87
N GLU A 45 -9.09 12.97 -5.14
CA GLU A 45 -8.36 11.80 -4.61
C GLU A 45 -8.13 11.87 -3.10
N LEU A 46 -8.09 13.06 -2.51
CA LEU A 46 -8.09 13.21 -1.06
C LEU A 46 -9.49 12.90 -0.48
N MET A 47 -10.54 13.49 -1.03
CA MET A 47 -11.89 13.43 -0.47
C MET A 47 -12.57 12.08 -0.65
N LYS A 48 -12.50 11.47 -1.83
CA LYS A 48 -13.28 10.25 -2.14
C LYS A 48 -12.95 9.08 -1.20
N PRO A 49 -11.68 8.70 -0.99
CA PRO A 49 -11.35 7.61 -0.06
C PRO A 49 -11.74 7.96 1.37
N GLU A 50 -11.56 9.21 1.78
CA GLU A 50 -11.89 9.67 3.13
C GLU A 50 -13.39 9.56 3.43
N ILE A 51 -14.26 10.01 2.52
CA ILE A 51 -15.71 9.89 2.64
C ILE A 51 -16.12 8.41 2.72
N LEU A 52 -15.58 7.55 1.84
CA LEU A 52 -15.94 6.14 1.80
C LEU A 52 -15.42 5.37 3.03
N LEU A 53 -14.25 5.73 3.57
CA LEU A 53 -13.76 5.21 4.84
C LEU A 53 -14.69 5.59 6.00
N GLN A 54 -15.17 6.84 6.02
CA GLN A 54 -16.15 7.31 7.02
C GLN A 54 -17.50 6.60 6.90
N ASP A 55 -18.02 6.41 5.68
CA ASP A 55 -19.26 5.67 5.43
C ASP A 55 -19.17 4.22 5.92
N GLN A 56 -17.99 3.62 5.73
CA GLN A 56 -17.66 2.29 6.25
C GLN A 56 -17.29 2.26 7.73
N LYS A 57 -17.33 3.43 8.40
CA LYS A 57 -17.03 3.66 9.81
C LYS A 57 -15.62 3.22 10.21
N ILE A 58 -14.64 3.33 9.32
CA ILE A 58 -13.24 3.00 9.61
C ILE A 58 -12.64 4.08 10.51
N LYS A 59 -12.33 3.74 11.76
CA LYS A 59 -11.80 4.69 12.73
C LYS A 59 -10.29 4.83 12.65
N SER A 60 -9.59 3.70 12.54
CA SER A 60 -8.14 3.65 12.47
C SER A 60 -7.67 2.45 11.66
N THR A 61 -6.43 2.52 11.18
CA THR A 61 -5.84 1.49 10.32
C THR A 61 -4.49 1.00 10.84
N LEU A 62 -4.15 -0.26 10.54
CA LEU A 62 -2.79 -0.77 10.65
C LEU A 62 -2.22 -0.93 9.25
N VAL A 63 -1.18 -0.16 8.96
CA VAL A 63 -0.55 -0.13 7.65
C VAL A 63 0.42 -1.29 7.53
N VAL A 64 0.24 -2.13 6.51
CA VAL A 64 1.15 -3.25 6.24
C VAL A 64 1.76 -3.11 4.84
N PHE A 65 3.09 -3.06 4.80
CA PHE A 65 3.88 -3.02 3.57
C PHE A 65 4.84 -4.19 3.48
N GLY A 66 5.19 -4.55 2.25
CA GLY A 66 6.21 -5.55 1.98
C GLY A 66 6.33 -5.89 0.50
N GLY A 67 7.22 -6.82 0.19
CA GLY A 67 7.54 -7.19 -1.18
C GLY A 67 6.38 -7.83 -1.93
N THR A 68 6.06 -7.30 -3.12
CA THR A 68 5.08 -7.88 -4.06
C THR A 68 5.49 -9.25 -4.61
N ARG A 69 6.76 -9.63 -4.44
CA ARG A 69 7.35 -10.87 -4.94
C ARG A 69 7.40 -11.99 -3.89
N ILE A 70 7.04 -11.70 -2.65
CA ILE A 70 6.98 -12.70 -1.58
C ILE A 70 5.60 -13.34 -1.66
N VAL A 71 5.53 -14.51 -2.28
CA VAL A 71 4.28 -15.24 -2.54
C VAL A 71 4.09 -16.40 -1.55
N GLU A 72 2.91 -17.04 -1.57
CA GLU A 72 2.66 -18.23 -0.78
C GLU A 72 3.75 -19.30 -0.94
N PRO A 73 4.06 -20.07 0.12
CA PRO A 73 5.07 -21.13 0.06
C PRO A 73 4.81 -22.16 -1.06
N LYS A 74 3.55 -22.46 -1.37
CA LYS A 74 3.18 -23.38 -2.45
C LYS A 74 3.64 -22.86 -3.81
N ASP A 75 3.37 -21.60 -4.09
CA ASP A 75 3.71 -20.96 -5.38
C ASP A 75 5.21 -20.70 -5.49
N ALA A 76 5.87 -20.32 -4.39
CA ALA A 76 7.32 -20.19 -4.36
C ALA A 76 8.02 -21.52 -4.66
N LYS A 77 7.53 -22.64 -4.09
CA LYS A 77 8.04 -24.00 -4.40
C LYS A 77 7.82 -24.36 -5.87
N ALA A 78 6.66 -24.03 -6.43
CA ALA A 78 6.37 -24.24 -7.85
C ALA A 78 7.34 -23.43 -8.74
N GLY A 79 7.59 -22.15 -8.39
CA GLY A 79 8.53 -21.28 -9.08
C GLY A 79 9.97 -21.83 -9.11
N VAL A 80 10.45 -22.39 -8.00
CA VAL A 80 11.75 -23.07 -7.94
C VAL A 80 11.77 -24.27 -8.89
N LYS A 81 10.76 -25.16 -8.83
CA LYS A 81 10.67 -26.32 -9.73
C LYS A 81 10.70 -25.92 -11.21
N THR A 82 9.95 -24.88 -11.58
CA THR A 82 9.95 -24.35 -12.95
C THR A 82 11.32 -23.80 -13.36
N ALA A 83 12.00 -23.07 -12.48
CA ALA A 83 13.34 -22.55 -12.74
C ALA A 83 14.39 -23.66 -12.90
N GLU A 84 14.32 -24.70 -12.07
CA GLU A 84 15.19 -25.88 -12.17
C GLU A 84 14.96 -26.65 -13.48
N ALA A 85 13.70 -26.88 -13.87
CA ALA A 85 13.37 -27.56 -15.12
C ALA A 85 13.90 -26.79 -16.34
N ARG A 86 13.81 -25.45 -16.33
CA ARG A 86 14.37 -24.59 -17.38
C ARG A 86 15.90 -24.67 -17.42
N LEU A 87 16.57 -24.61 -16.27
CA LEU A 87 18.03 -24.71 -16.19
C LEU A 87 18.54 -26.08 -16.63
N ARG A 88 17.84 -27.18 -16.30
CA ARG A 88 18.18 -28.55 -16.78
C ARG A 88 18.22 -28.63 -18.30
N ARG A 89 17.36 -27.90 -19.00
CA ARG A 89 17.35 -27.85 -20.48
C ARG A 89 18.51 -27.03 -21.07
N LYS A 90 19.06 -26.06 -20.33
CA LYS A 90 20.19 -25.22 -20.76
C LYS A 90 21.16 -24.95 -19.58
N PRO A 91 22.00 -25.92 -19.18
CA PRO A 91 22.78 -25.85 -17.93
C PRO A 91 23.84 -24.74 -17.88
N SER A 92 24.33 -24.29 -19.04
CA SER A 92 25.34 -23.24 -19.16
C SER A 92 24.76 -21.82 -19.15
N ASP A 93 23.44 -21.65 -19.18
CA ASP A 93 22.80 -20.33 -19.26
C ASP A 93 22.88 -19.57 -17.92
N GLY A 94 23.73 -18.52 -17.88
CA GLY A 94 23.91 -17.68 -16.70
C GLY A 94 22.64 -16.95 -16.24
N THR A 95 21.73 -16.61 -17.17
CA THR A 95 20.46 -15.97 -16.86
C THR A 95 19.53 -16.93 -16.12
N LEU A 96 19.50 -18.20 -16.54
CA LEU A 96 18.70 -19.22 -15.86
C LEU A 96 19.27 -19.58 -14.48
N LYS A 97 20.60 -19.59 -14.32
CA LYS A 97 21.24 -19.73 -13.00
C LYS A 97 20.82 -18.60 -12.05
N ARG A 98 20.87 -17.35 -12.51
CA ARG A 98 20.42 -16.19 -11.74
C ARG A 98 18.93 -16.27 -11.38
N LYS A 99 18.07 -16.68 -12.33
CA LYS A 99 16.63 -16.87 -12.09
C LYS A 99 16.37 -17.95 -11.04
N LEU A 100 17.09 -19.07 -11.08
CA LEU A 100 16.97 -20.12 -10.06
C LEU A 100 17.41 -19.62 -8.67
N HIS A 101 18.52 -18.88 -8.60
CA HIS A 101 18.97 -18.29 -7.34
C HIS A 101 17.93 -17.33 -6.75
N ILE A 102 17.34 -16.45 -7.57
CA ILE A 102 16.25 -15.56 -7.16
C ILE A 102 15.03 -16.36 -6.68
N ALA A 103 14.62 -17.40 -7.41
CA ALA A 103 13.48 -18.24 -7.02
C ALA A 103 13.70 -18.92 -5.67
N LYS A 104 14.91 -19.42 -5.40
CA LYS A 104 15.29 -19.99 -4.09
C LYS A 104 15.24 -18.94 -2.97
N ASN A 105 15.69 -17.71 -3.24
CA ASN A 105 15.61 -16.61 -2.29
C ASN A 105 14.17 -16.15 -2.02
N ILE A 106 13.28 -16.25 -3.01
CA ILE A 106 11.84 -16.00 -2.82
C ILE A 106 11.22 -17.11 -1.95
N LEU A 107 11.56 -18.37 -2.21
CA LEU A 107 11.13 -19.50 -1.39
C LEU A 107 11.59 -19.37 0.08
N ALA A 108 12.84 -18.96 0.32
CA ALA A 108 13.30 -18.70 1.69
C ALA A 108 12.49 -17.60 2.39
N LYS A 109 12.02 -16.60 1.62
CA LYS A 109 11.21 -15.48 2.12
C LYS A 109 9.71 -15.80 2.18
N SER A 110 9.22 -16.88 1.60
CA SER A 110 7.78 -17.16 1.55
C SER A 110 7.15 -17.32 2.93
N ARG A 111 7.96 -17.62 3.97
CA ARG A 111 7.52 -17.60 5.37
C ARG A 111 6.93 -16.25 5.79
N PHE A 112 7.40 -15.14 5.22
CA PHE A 112 6.87 -13.81 5.52
C PHE A 112 5.47 -13.60 4.94
N TYR A 113 5.06 -14.37 3.92
CA TYR A 113 3.66 -14.40 3.49
C TYR A 113 2.79 -14.99 4.62
N ASP A 114 3.18 -16.12 5.19
CA ASP A 114 2.43 -16.76 6.27
C ASP A 114 2.35 -15.86 7.51
N GLU A 115 3.47 -15.23 7.89
CA GLU A 115 3.50 -14.29 9.03
C GLU A 115 2.68 -13.02 8.76
N ALA A 116 2.67 -12.48 7.53
CA ALA A 116 1.83 -11.33 7.18
C ALA A 116 0.33 -11.68 7.22
N ARG A 117 -0.03 -12.88 6.75
CA ARG A 117 -1.39 -13.40 6.85
C ARG A 117 -1.79 -13.62 8.31
N GLU A 118 -0.92 -14.20 9.11
CA GLU A 118 -1.17 -14.38 10.54
C GLU A 118 -1.31 -13.05 11.27
N PHE A 119 -0.48 -12.06 10.96
CA PHE A 119 -0.59 -10.71 11.51
C PHE A 119 -1.95 -10.09 11.17
N GLY A 120 -2.35 -10.13 9.89
CA GLY A 120 -3.66 -9.63 9.47
C GLY A 120 -4.83 -10.32 10.18
N ARG A 121 -4.71 -11.64 10.40
CA ARG A 121 -5.69 -12.46 11.13
C ARG A 121 -5.78 -12.08 12.61
N LEU A 122 -4.64 -12.03 13.31
CA LEU A 122 -4.56 -11.72 14.75
C LEU A 122 -5.12 -10.35 15.07
N VAL A 123 -4.66 -9.32 14.35
CA VAL A 123 -5.15 -7.95 14.51
C VAL A 123 -6.66 -7.91 14.32
N SER A 124 -7.16 -8.56 13.28
CA SER A 124 -8.57 -8.50 12.93
C SER A 124 -9.45 -9.31 13.87
N GLU A 125 -8.97 -10.45 14.36
CA GLU A 125 -9.69 -11.33 15.29
C GLU A 125 -9.79 -10.71 16.69
N GLU A 126 -8.68 -10.20 17.24
CA GLU A 126 -8.66 -9.60 18.57
C GLU A 126 -9.42 -8.27 18.63
N ASN A 127 -9.58 -7.57 17.49
CA ASN A 127 -10.37 -6.34 17.42
C ASN A 127 -11.88 -6.56 17.16
N ARG A 128 -12.33 -7.79 16.89
CA ARG A 128 -13.76 -8.10 16.68
C ARG A 128 -14.67 -7.75 17.86
N PRO A 129 -14.34 -8.06 19.12
CA PRO A 129 -15.24 -7.83 20.25
C PRO A 129 -15.64 -6.36 20.43
N ASN A 130 -14.78 -5.43 20.01
CA ASN A 130 -15.00 -4.01 20.18
C ASN A 130 -15.83 -3.37 19.08
N HIS A 131 -16.15 -4.04 17.95
CA HIS A 131 -17.07 -3.58 16.89
C HIS A 131 -16.86 -2.16 16.30
N GLU A 132 -15.73 -1.51 16.58
CA GLU A 132 -15.53 -0.09 16.25
C GLU A 132 -14.73 0.17 14.96
N ASN A 133 -14.39 -0.87 14.18
CA ASN A 133 -13.49 -0.78 13.01
C ASN A 133 -12.21 0.04 13.32
N GLU A 134 -11.63 -0.21 14.49
CA GLU A 134 -10.27 0.22 14.80
C GLU A 134 -9.25 -0.81 14.30
N TYR A 135 -8.03 -0.36 14.04
CA TYR A 135 -6.90 -1.20 13.64
C TYR A 135 -7.14 -2.02 12.36
N VAL A 136 -7.99 -1.51 11.47
CA VAL A 136 -8.34 -2.19 10.21
C VAL A 136 -7.11 -2.33 9.34
N ILE A 137 -6.86 -3.53 8.82
CA ILE A 137 -5.71 -3.77 7.93
C ILE A 137 -5.84 -2.91 6.67
N VAL A 138 -4.81 -2.12 6.39
CA VAL A 138 -4.66 -1.36 5.14
C VAL A 138 -3.35 -1.69 4.46
N THR A 139 -3.40 -1.89 3.14
CA THR A 139 -2.22 -2.18 2.33
C THR A 139 -2.27 -1.41 1.01
N GLY A 140 -1.21 -1.51 0.21
CA GLY A 140 -1.22 -1.02 -1.16
C GLY A 140 -2.07 -1.83 -2.15
N GLY A 141 -2.73 -2.90 -1.70
CA GLY A 141 -3.69 -3.67 -2.46
C GLY A 141 -3.13 -4.56 -3.57
N GLY A 142 -1.80 -4.65 -3.70
CA GLY A 142 -1.14 -5.55 -4.64
C GLY A 142 -0.97 -6.99 -4.12
N PRO A 143 -0.26 -7.86 -4.86
CA PRO A 143 0.02 -9.23 -4.46
C PRO A 143 1.13 -9.29 -3.40
N GLY A 144 1.45 -10.51 -2.98
CA GLY A 144 2.54 -10.80 -2.06
C GLY A 144 2.20 -10.47 -0.61
N VAL A 145 3.07 -9.79 0.12
CA VAL A 145 2.82 -9.44 1.54
C VAL A 145 1.51 -8.67 1.72
N MET A 146 1.22 -7.72 0.83
CA MET A 146 0.00 -6.90 0.92
C MET A 146 -1.25 -7.78 0.82
N GLU A 147 -1.29 -8.68 -0.17
CA GLU A 147 -2.34 -9.68 -0.29
C GLU A 147 -2.43 -10.57 0.96
N ALA A 148 -1.29 -11.05 1.47
CA ALA A 148 -1.27 -11.91 2.64
C ALA A 148 -1.94 -11.24 3.85
N ALA A 149 -1.57 -9.99 4.14
CA ALA A 149 -2.16 -9.23 5.23
C ALA A 149 -3.66 -8.97 5.04
N ASN A 150 -4.09 -8.56 3.83
CA ASN A 150 -5.51 -8.40 3.53
C ASN A 150 -6.27 -9.72 3.68
N ARG A 151 -5.67 -10.82 3.21
CA ARG A 151 -6.25 -12.16 3.33
C ARG A 151 -6.41 -12.61 4.77
N GLY A 152 -5.43 -12.33 5.63
CA GLY A 152 -5.52 -12.64 7.06
C GLY A 152 -6.76 -12.03 7.71
N ALA A 153 -7.01 -10.75 7.44
CA ALA A 153 -8.22 -10.06 7.89
C ALA A 153 -9.50 -10.64 7.27
N PHE A 154 -9.45 -10.93 5.97
CA PHE A 154 -10.57 -11.52 5.22
C PHE A 154 -10.96 -12.91 5.73
N ASP A 155 -9.99 -13.76 6.08
CA ASP A 155 -10.22 -15.12 6.57
C ASP A 155 -11.06 -15.14 7.87
N VAL A 156 -10.96 -14.08 8.67
CA VAL A 156 -11.79 -13.83 9.85
C VAL A 156 -12.90 -12.82 9.56
N GLY A 157 -13.39 -12.73 8.32
CA GLY A 157 -14.54 -11.92 7.94
C GLY A 157 -14.48 -10.45 8.34
N ALA A 158 -13.29 -9.89 8.58
CA ALA A 158 -13.11 -8.50 8.94
C ALA A 158 -12.99 -7.63 7.68
N LYS A 159 -13.28 -6.33 7.83
CA LYS A 159 -13.02 -5.36 6.78
C LYS A 159 -11.52 -5.21 6.56
N THR A 160 -11.13 -4.97 5.32
CA THR A 160 -9.73 -4.79 4.94
C THR A 160 -9.61 -3.86 3.74
N VAL A 161 -8.68 -2.93 3.78
CA VAL A 161 -8.56 -1.80 2.86
C VAL A 161 -7.42 -2.04 1.85
N GLY A 162 -7.67 -1.69 0.60
CA GLY A 162 -6.68 -1.64 -0.47
C GLY A 162 -6.55 -0.23 -1.02
N MET A 163 -5.36 0.35 -0.94
CA MET A 163 -5.03 1.63 -1.55
C MET A 163 -4.18 1.36 -2.80
N ASN A 164 -4.81 1.00 -3.92
CA ASN A 164 -4.16 0.68 -5.20
C ASN A 164 -3.71 1.95 -5.95
N ILE A 165 -2.82 1.80 -6.93
CA ILE A 165 -2.34 2.93 -7.75
C ILE A 165 -2.27 2.56 -9.23
N THR A 166 -2.52 3.53 -10.11
CA THR A 166 -2.31 3.36 -11.54
C THR A 166 -0.82 3.23 -11.85
N LEU A 167 -0.44 2.13 -12.50
CA LEU A 167 0.92 1.85 -12.96
C LEU A 167 0.93 1.64 -14.48
N PRO A 168 2.08 1.80 -15.16
CA PRO A 168 2.19 1.55 -16.60
C PRO A 168 1.79 0.11 -16.99
N GLU A 169 2.15 -0.86 -16.15
CA GLU A 169 1.63 -2.22 -16.20
C GLU A 169 0.59 -2.37 -15.10
N GLU A 170 -0.65 -2.67 -15.47
CA GLU A 170 -1.76 -2.69 -14.52
C GLU A 170 -1.58 -3.81 -13.49
N GLN A 171 -1.58 -3.41 -12.21
CA GLN A 171 -1.61 -4.33 -11.09
C GLN A 171 -3.07 -4.47 -10.64
N GLU A 172 -3.65 -5.64 -10.88
CA GLU A 172 -4.98 -5.98 -10.35
C GLU A 172 -4.97 -5.93 -8.82
N PRO A 173 -6.04 -5.40 -8.19
CA PRO A 173 -6.20 -5.49 -6.75
C PRO A 173 -6.29 -6.95 -6.32
N ASN A 174 -5.70 -7.28 -5.17
CA ASN A 174 -5.86 -8.61 -4.61
C ASN A 174 -7.33 -8.87 -4.21
N PRO A 175 -7.81 -10.12 -4.33
CA PRO A 175 -9.25 -10.43 -4.24
C PRO A 175 -9.80 -10.42 -2.80
N TYR A 176 -8.96 -10.19 -1.80
CA TYR A 176 -9.34 -10.24 -0.38
C TYR A 176 -9.71 -8.87 0.18
N ILE A 177 -9.59 -7.80 -0.60
CA ILE A 177 -9.98 -6.45 -0.21
C ILE A 177 -11.51 -6.34 -0.14
N THR A 178 -12.03 -5.64 0.87
CA THR A 178 -13.46 -5.33 0.95
C THR A 178 -13.86 -4.44 -0.23
N PRO A 179 -14.89 -4.78 -1.04
CA PRO A 179 -15.21 -4.05 -2.28
C PRO A 179 -15.38 -2.54 -2.11
N GLU A 180 -16.05 -2.10 -1.03
CA GLU A 180 -16.28 -0.69 -0.72
C GLU A 180 -15.01 0.07 -0.25
N LEU A 181 -13.93 -0.67 0.01
CA LEU A 181 -12.65 -0.18 0.54
C LEU A 181 -11.47 -0.46 -0.41
N CYS A 182 -11.77 -0.71 -1.69
CA CYS A 182 -10.79 -0.85 -2.76
C CYS A 182 -10.64 0.48 -3.52
N PHE A 183 -9.65 1.29 -3.14
CA PHE A 183 -9.39 2.61 -3.72
C PHE A 183 -8.32 2.55 -4.80
N LYS A 184 -8.46 3.33 -5.87
CA LYS A 184 -7.47 3.44 -6.96
C LYS A 184 -7.05 4.89 -7.11
N PHE A 185 -5.77 5.14 -6.85
CA PHE A 185 -5.14 6.46 -6.92
C PHE A 185 -4.38 6.66 -8.24
N HIS A 186 -4.23 7.91 -8.66
CA HIS A 186 -3.29 8.30 -9.70
C HIS A 186 -2.03 8.96 -9.09
N TYR A 187 -2.20 9.75 -8.03
CA TYR A 187 -1.11 10.50 -7.43
C TYR A 187 -0.52 9.78 -6.22
N PHE A 188 0.76 9.40 -6.30
CA PHE A 188 1.49 8.77 -5.20
C PHE A 188 1.42 9.56 -3.90
N ALA A 189 1.58 10.89 -3.95
CA ALA A 189 1.57 11.73 -2.76
C ALA A 189 0.24 11.66 -1.98
N ILE A 190 -0.90 11.62 -2.68
CA ILE A 190 -2.21 11.54 -2.03
C ILE A 190 -2.44 10.14 -1.44
N ARG A 191 -2.02 9.09 -2.16
CA ARG A 191 -2.06 7.72 -1.65
C ARG A 191 -1.22 7.57 -0.36
N LYS A 192 -0.01 8.11 -0.38
CA LYS A 192 0.92 8.15 0.76
C LYS A 192 0.32 8.83 1.98
N MET A 193 -0.27 10.01 1.76
CA MET A 193 -1.01 10.73 2.79
C MET A 193 -2.13 9.87 3.41
N HIS A 194 -2.92 9.16 2.59
CA HIS A 194 -4.00 8.29 3.08
C HIS A 194 -3.53 7.12 3.94
N PHE A 195 -2.33 6.58 3.71
CA PHE A 195 -1.78 5.58 4.62
C PHE A 195 -1.58 6.13 6.03
N MET A 196 -1.13 7.39 6.14
CA MET A 196 -0.77 7.99 7.41
C MET A 196 -1.94 8.67 8.14
N LEU A 197 -2.95 9.19 7.42
CA LEU A 197 -4.07 9.95 8.02
C LEU A 197 -4.80 9.21 9.14
N ARG A 198 -4.87 7.87 9.06
CA ARG A 198 -5.60 7.01 10.01
C ARG A 198 -4.70 5.95 10.67
N ALA A 199 -3.41 5.98 10.39
CA ALA A 199 -2.47 4.98 10.87
C ALA A 199 -2.38 4.97 12.40
N LYS A 200 -2.48 3.77 12.98
CA LYS A 200 -2.08 3.46 14.35
C LYS A 200 -0.82 2.62 14.40
N ALA A 201 -0.39 1.99 13.32
CA ALA A 201 0.95 1.42 13.24
C ALA A 201 1.36 1.29 11.80
N LEU A 202 2.66 1.15 11.59
CA LEU A 202 3.23 0.67 10.34
C LEU A 202 4.02 -0.60 10.58
N VAL A 203 3.72 -1.64 9.82
CA VAL A 203 4.46 -2.91 9.82
C VAL A 203 5.09 -3.14 8.45
N ALA A 204 6.41 -3.09 8.40
CA ALA A 204 7.21 -3.25 7.19
C ALA A 204 7.85 -4.64 7.16
N PHE A 205 7.28 -5.52 6.34
CA PHE A 205 7.91 -6.80 5.97
C PHE A 205 9.02 -6.60 4.93
N PRO A 206 9.88 -7.60 4.70
CA PRO A 206 10.92 -7.51 3.68
C PRO A 206 10.38 -7.11 2.31
N GLY A 207 11.02 -6.12 1.68
CA GLY A 207 10.42 -5.43 0.54
C GLY A 207 11.41 -4.77 -0.41
N GLY A 208 10.88 -4.07 -1.41
CA GLY A 208 11.68 -3.34 -2.39
C GLY A 208 11.66 -1.84 -2.15
N TYR A 209 11.90 -1.07 -3.22
CA TYR A 209 11.86 0.40 -3.15
C TYR A 209 10.55 0.96 -2.63
N GLY A 210 9.40 0.40 -3.01
CA GLY A 210 8.12 0.86 -2.48
C GLY A 210 8.01 0.69 -0.97
N THR A 211 8.49 -0.41 -0.41
CA THR A 211 8.49 -0.62 1.05
C THR A 211 9.45 0.33 1.76
N LEU A 212 10.62 0.58 1.17
CA LEU A 212 11.60 1.52 1.72
C LEU A 212 11.08 2.96 1.69
N ASP A 213 10.47 3.37 0.59
CA ASP A 213 9.86 4.69 0.42
C ASP A 213 8.84 4.97 1.52
N GLU A 214 7.91 4.04 1.75
CA GLU A 214 6.89 4.20 2.80
C GLU A 214 7.47 4.12 4.23
N LEU A 215 8.48 3.27 4.45
CA LEU A 215 9.17 3.20 5.74
C LEU A 215 9.86 4.53 6.08
N PHE A 216 10.66 5.06 5.16
CA PHE A 216 11.38 6.31 5.39
C PHE A 216 10.45 7.52 5.47
N GLU A 217 9.33 7.51 4.75
CA GLU A 217 8.29 8.53 4.92
C GLU A 217 7.72 8.50 6.34
N ALA A 218 7.32 7.33 6.84
CA ALA A 218 6.79 7.22 8.20
C ALA A 218 7.81 7.62 9.27
N LEU A 219 9.06 7.15 9.16
CA LEU A 219 10.14 7.54 10.06
C LEU A 219 10.34 9.07 10.07
N THR A 220 10.38 9.69 8.89
CA THR A 220 10.56 11.14 8.77
C THR A 220 9.37 11.90 9.36
N LEU A 221 8.14 11.45 9.11
CA LEU A 221 6.93 12.09 9.65
C LEU A 221 6.87 12.02 11.18
N VAL A 222 7.26 10.90 11.78
CA VAL A 222 7.31 10.74 13.24
C VAL A 222 8.46 11.56 13.82
N GLN A 223 9.67 11.45 13.26
CA GLN A 223 10.86 12.21 13.67
C GLN A 223 10.61 13.72 13.67
N THR A 224 9.90 14.23 12.66
CA THR A 224 9.62 15.67 12.52
C THR A 224 8.32 16.11 13.19
N GLU A 225 7.68 15.23 13.97
CA GLU A 225 6.44 15.48 14.71
C GLU A 225 5.28 15.98 13.81
N LYS A 226 5.31 15.62 12.52
CA LYS A 226 4.22 15.94 11.58
C LYS A 226 3.02 15.03 11.75
N VAL A 227 3.23 13.88 12.37
CA VAL A 227 2.19 12.95 12.82
C VAL A 227 2.41 12.65 14.29
N ALA A 228 1.35 12.20 14.98
CA ALA A 228 1.47 11.69 16.33
C ALA A 228 2.41 10.46 16.36
N PRO A 229 3.10 10.21 17.48
CA PRO A 229 3.88 8.99 17.65
C PRO A 229 3.04 7.74 17.34
N LEU A 230 3.60 6.85 16.53
CA LEU A 230 2.99 5.57 16.21
C LEU A 230 4.06 4.47 16.13
N PRO A 231 3.73 3.23 16.52
CA PRO A 231 4.65 2.10 16.49
C PRO A 231 5.00 1.72 15.04
N ILE A 232 6.31 1.68 14.76
CA ILE A 232 6.87 1.19 13.50
C ILE A 232 7.56 -0.16 13.77
N VAL A 233 7.15 -1.21 13.06
CA VAL A 233 7.68 -2.56 13.21
C VAL A 233 8.37 -3.01 11.93
N LEU A 234 9.64 -3.39 12.03
CA LEU A 234 10.45 -3.96 10.97
C LEU A 234 10.47 -5.48 11.09
N PHE A 235 9.75 -6.16 10.19
CA PHE A 235 9.60 -7.61 10.26
C PHE A 235 10.77 -8.34 9.59
N GLY A 236 11.36 -9.32 10.28
CA GLY A 236 12.54 -10.06 9.83
C GLY A 236 13.83 -9.31 10.08
N GLU A 237 14.32 -9.33 11.32
CA GLU A 237 15.48 -8.53 11.78
C GLU A 237 16.72 -8.74 10.90
N GLU A 238 17.05 -10.01 10.60
CA GLU A 238 18.19 -10.38 9.76
C GLU A 238 18.15 -9.67 8.39
N TYR A 239 16.97 -9.57 7.80
CA TYR A 239 16.80 -8.92 6.50
C TYR A 239 17.10 -7.42 6.58
N TRP A 240 16.55 -6.74 7.58
CA TRP A 240 16.69 -5.29 7.72
C TRP A 240 18.11 -4.87 8.11
N ARG A 241 18.75 -5.59 9.04
CA ARG A 241 20.15 -5.36 9.40
C ARG A 241 21.11 -5.59 8.25
N SER A 242 20.77 -6.53 7.36
CA SER A 242 21.55 -6.76 6.14
C SER A 242 21.33 -5.68 5.07
N LEU A 243 20.22 -4.96 5.13
CA LEU A 243 19.82 -3.97 4.12
C LEU A 243 20.31 -2.56 4.48
N ILE A 244 20.14 -2.14 5.73
CA ILE A 244 20.47 -0.78 6.20
C ILE A 244 21.19 -0.88 7.55
N ASP A 245 22.38 -0.28 7.63
CA ASP A 245 23.05 0.00 8.89
C ASP A 245 22.55 1.36 9.42
N PHE A 246 21.50 1.36 10.25
CA PHE A 246 20.96 2.59 10.85
C PHE A 246 21.96 3.23 11.83
N GLU A 247 22.79 2.44 12.49
CA GLU A 247 23.85 2.92 13.38
C GLU A 247 24.92 3.68 12.59
N PHE A 248 25.17 3.31 11.33
CA PHE A 248 26.03 4.09 10.46
C PHE A 248 25.49 5.51 10.27
N LEU A 249 24.17 5.70 10.11
CA LEU A 249 23.57 7.03 9.97
C LEU A 249 23.79 7.88 11.23
N VAL A 250 23.65 7.28 12.42
CA VAL A 250 23.96 7.93 13.70
C VAL A 250 25.45 8.30 13.76
N ARG A 251 26.36 7.37 13.45
CA ARG A 251 27.81 7.62 13.45
C ARG A 251 28.23 8.69 12.44
N GLN A 252 27.52 8.83 11.33
CA GLN A 252 27.74 9.89 10.34
C GLN A 252 27.09 11.23 10.72
N GLY A 253 26.32 11.27 11.82
CA GLY A 253 25.62 12.47 12.27
C GLY A 253 24.48 12.91 11.35
N THR A 254 23.90 11.97 10.57
CA THR A 254 22.78 12.30 9.66
C THR A 254 21.41 12.08 10.31
N ILE A 255 21.36 11.37 11.44
CA ILE A 255 20.21 11.24 12.34
C ILE A 255 20.69 11.29 13.80
N ALA A 256 19.81 11.61 14.73
CA ALA A 256 20.10 11.61 16.16
C ALA A 256 20.16 10.16 16.72
N PRO A 257 20.89 9.91 17.83
CA PRO A 257 20.92 8.60 18.46
C PRO A 257 19.54 8.06 18.84
N GLU A 258 18.59 8.92 19.20
CA GLU A 258 17.24 8.52 19.61
C GLU A 258 16.36 8.12 18.41
N ASP A 259 16.72 8.49 17.18
CA ASP A 259 15.93 8.20 15.98
C ASP A 259 15.88 6.70 15.64
N ILE A 260 16.85 5.91 16.12
CA ILE A 260 16.82 4.44 15.96
C ILE A 260 15.82 3.77 16.91
N GLU A 261 15.30 4.50 17.91
CA GLU A 261 14.27 4.03 18.83
C GLU A 261 12.86 4.17 18.23
N LEU A 262 12.72 4.83 17.07
CA LEU A 262 11.44 5.02 16.38
C LEU A 262 10.82 3.72 15.86
N PHE A 263 11.61 2.64 15.75
CA PHE A 263 11.15 1.35 15.27
C PHE A 263 11.65 0.20 16.14
N VAL A 264 10.96 -0.94 16.05
CA VAL A 264 11.40 -2.21 16.65
C VAL A 264 11.46 -3.31 15.61
N TYR A 265 12.20 -4.37 15.91
CA TYR A 265 12.20 -5.59 15.10
C TYR A 265 11.20 -6.62 15.63
N ALA A 266 10.64 -7.42 14.72
CA ALA A 266 9.84 -8.59 15.07
C ALA A 266 10.07 -9.72 14.06
N ASP A 267 10.03 -10.97 14.51
CA ASP A 267 10.11 -12.16 13.64
C ASP A 267 8.82 -12.99 13.65
N LYS A 268 7.88 -12.66 14.53
CA LYS A 268 6.57 -13.32 14.65
C LYS A 268 5.43 -12.32 14.70
N ALA A 269 4.32 -12.71 14.08
CA ALA A 269 3.13 -11.87 13.98
C ALA A 269 2.60 -11.46 15.37
N VAL A 270 2.63 -12.40 16.30
CA VAL A 270 2.23 -12.18 17.70
C VAL A 270 3.11 -11.15 18.41
N ASP A 271 4.42 -11.15 18.17
CA ASP A 271 5.35 -10.21 18.80
C ASP A 271 5.10 -8.78 18.29
N ALA A 272 4.94 -8.64 16.97
CA ALA A 272 4.59 -7.37 16.34
C ALA A 272 3.26 -6.82 16.89
N TRP A 273 2.24 -7.67 17.00
CA TRP A 273 0.93 -7.25 17.52
C TRP A 273 0.97 -6.90 19.01
N ASN A 274 1.66 -7.70 19.83
CA ASN A 274 1.83 -7.42 21.26
C ASN A 274 2.56 -6.11 21.51
N TYR A 275 3.57 -5.78 20.70
CA TYR A 275 4.25 -4.49 20.76
C TYR A 275 3.28 -3.33 20.49
N ILE A 276 2.48 -3.43 19.42
CA ILE A 276 1.50 -2.40 19.08
C ILE A 276 0.45 -2.22 20.19
N LYS A 277 -0.04 -3.32 20.77
CA LYS A 277 -0.96 -3.27 21.93
C LYS A 277 -0.32 -2.58 23.13
N ALA A 278 0.93 -2.94 23.46
CA ALA A 278 1.68 -2.36 24.56
C ALA A 278 1.88 -0.85 24.37
N PHE A 279 2.22 -0.40 23.16
CA PHE A 279 2.38 1.02 22.83
C PHE A 279 1.12 1.85 23.15
N TYR A 280 -0.06 1.31 22.87
CA TYR A 280 -1.34 1.98 23.13
C TYR A 280 -1.99 1.63 24.48
N ASN A 281 -1.31 0.86 25.34
CA ASN A 281 -1.88 0.31 26.58
C ASN A 281 -3.22 -0.41 26.36
N VAL A 282 -3.38 -1.12 25.25
CA VAL A 282 -4.57 -1.97 25.01
C VAL A 282 -4.47 -3.17 25.96
N PRO A 283 -5.46 -3.42 26.84
CA PRO A 283 -5.44 -4.58 27.71
C PRO A 283 -5.34 -5.85 26.87
N ASN A 284 -4.45 -6.78 27.26
CA ASN A 284 -4.53 -8.14 26.73
C ASN A 284 -5.88 -8.70 27.18
N GLY A 285 -6.74 -9.07 26.23
CA GLY A 285 -8.05 -9.63 26.54
C GLY A 285 -7.88 -10.82 27.48
N ASP A 286 -8.54 -10.76 28.63
CA ASP A 286 -8.77 -11.93 29.45
C ASP A 286 -9.56 -12.95 28.61
N VAL A 287 -9.01 -14.16 28.52
CA VAL A 287 -9.50 -15.31 27.74
C VAL A 287 -10.96 -15.65 28.07
#